data_AF-A0A924VKC1-F1
#
_entry.id   AF-A0A924VKC1-F1
#
_cell.length_a   1.000
_cell.length_b   1.000
_cell.length_c   1.000
_cell.angle_alpha   90.00
_cell.angle_beta   90.00
_cell.angle_gamma   90.00
#
_symmetry.space_group_name_H-M   'P 1'
#
loop_
_entity.id
_entity.type
_entity.pdbx_description
1 polymer ?
#
loop_
_entity_poly.entity_id
_entity_poly.type
_entity_poly.pdbx_seq_one_letter_code
_entity_poly.pdbx_strand_id
1 'polypeptide(L)' 'MVKSLIVVAGPTAVGKTTLAIRLAKYYKTEIISADSRQFYREMDIGTAK' A
#
# COMPACT_ATOMS: atom_id res chain seq x y z
N MET A 1 -8.69 19.93 -14.21
CA MET A 1 -7.34 19.41 -13.89
C MET A 1 -7.45 17.91 -13.69
N VAL A 2 -6.65 17.10 -14.39
CA VAL A 2 -6.76 15.63 -14.32
C VAL A 2 -6.08 15.13 -13.04
N LYS A 3 -6.76 14.27 -12.27
CA LYS A 3 -6.18 13.63 -11.10
C LYS A 3 -5.42 12.37 -11.54
N SER A 4 -4.24 12.16 -10.96
CA SER A 4 -3.41 10.97 -11.21
C SER A 4 -3.50 10.01 -10.04
N LEU A 5 -3.49 8.71 -10.33
CA LEU A 5 -3.46 7.63 -9.34
C LEU A 5 -2.23 6.76 -9.61
N ILE A 6 -1.40 6.55 -8.58
CA ILE A 6 -0.24 5.66 -8.64
C ILE A 6 -0.65 4.32 -8.04
N VAL A 7 -0.52 3.24 -8.81
CA VAL A 7 -0.86 1.88 -8.38
C VAL A 7 0.42 1.07 -8.19
N VAL A 8 0.64 0.56 -6.98
CA VAL A 8 1.77 -0.33 -6.64
C VAL A 8 1.25 -1.76 -6.52
N ALA A 9 1.30 -2.50 -7.63
CA ALA A 9 0.85 -3.90 -7.71
C ALA A 9 2.03 -4.90 -7.71
N GLY A 10 1.75 -6.14 -7.33
CA GLY A 10 2.72 -7.23 -7.35
C GLY A 10 2.43 -8.35 -6.32
N PRO A 11 3.14 -9.49 -6.37
CA PRO A 11 2.96 -10.61 -5.46
C PRO A 11 3.20 -10.24 -3.98
N THR A 12 2.73 -11.06 -3.04
CA THR A 12 3.05 -10.89 -1.61
C THR A 12 4.56 -11.03 -1.37
N ALA A 13 5.08 -10.33 -0.35
CA ALA A 13 6.50 -10.32 0.05
C ALA A 13 7.51 -9.67 -0.93
N VAL A 14 7.10 -9.09 -2.06
CA VAL A 14 8.02 -8.39 -3.00
C VAL A 14 8.43 -6.97 -2.57
N GLY A 15 8.08 -6.53 -1.36
CA GLY A 15 8.47 -5.21 -0.83
C GLY A 15 7.58 -4.02 -1.24
N LYS A 16 6.32 -4.27 -1.63
CA LYS A 16 5.37 -3.21 -2.05
C LYS A 16 5.20 -2.10 -1.03
N THR A 17 5.07 -2.44 0.26
CA THR A 17 4.88 -1.48 1.36
C THR A 17 6.05 -0.49 1.43
N THR A 18 7.29 -0.98 1.33
CA THR A 18 8.50 -0.14 1.32
C THR A 18 8.49 0.84 0.14
N LEU A 19 8.12 0.37 -1.05
CA LEU A 19 8.03 1.22 -2.24
C LEU A 19 6.92 2.27 -2.10
N ALA A 20 5.72 1.87 -1.65
CA ALA A 20 4.59 2.76 -1.45
C ALA A 20 4.92 3.90 -0.47
N ILE A 21 5.60 3.60 0.65
CA ILE A 21 6.04 4.60 1.63
C ILE A 21 7.03 5.60 1.00
N ARG A 22 7.99 5.13 0.19
CA ARG A 22 8.95 6.02 -0.50
C ARG A 22 8.25 6.94 -1.49
N LEU A 23 7.32 6.42 -2.28
CA LEU A 23 6.53 7.19 -3.23
C LEU A 23 5.64 8.23 -2.53
N ALA A 24 4.96 7.84 -1.45
CA ALA A 24 4.13 8.74 -0.65
C ALA A 24 4.93 9.93 -0.10
N LYS A 25 6.13 9.68 0.43
CA LYS A 25 7.05 10.74 0.90
C LYS A 25 7.52 11.64 -0.25
N TYR A 26 7.88 11.06 -1.39
CA TYR A 26 8.38 11.82 -2.55
C TYR A 26 7.30 12.73 -3.14
N TYR A 27 6.09 12.21 -3.35
CA TYR A 27 4.96 12.95 -3.93
C TYR A 27 4.12 13.72 -2.92
N LYS A 28 4.43 13.61 -1.61
CA LYS A 28 3.64 14.19 -0.51
C LYS A 28 2.16 13.80 -0.62
N THR A 29 1.90 12.51 -0.78
CA THR A 29 0.55 11.97 -0.99
C THR A 29 0.23 10.87 0.02
N GLU A 30 -1.05 10.48 0.05
CA GLU A 30 -1.57 9.46 0.95
C GLU A 30 -1.48 8.07 0.34
N ILE A 31 -1.42 7.04 1.19
CA ILE A 31 -1.46 5.64 0.77
C ILE A 31 -2.83 5.09 1.11
N ILE A 32 -3.47 4.46 0.13
CA ILE A 32 -4.70 3.68 0.32
C ILE A 32 -4.33 2.21 0.15
N SER A 33 -4.57 1.39 1.17
CA SER A 33 -4.36 -0.05 1.06
C SER A 33 -5.42 -0.67 0.15
N ALA A 34 -4.99 -1.50 -0.79
CA ALA A 34 -5.83 -2.28 -1.68
C ALA A 34 -5.75 -3.79 -1.38
N ASP A 35 -5.26 -4.17 -0.19
CA ASP A 35 -5.23 -5.56 0.27
C ASP A 35 -6.52 -5.89 1.04
N SER A 36 -7.33 -6.80 0.50
CA SER A 36 -8.61 -7.19 1.10
C SER A 36 -8.45 -7.81 2.50
N ARG A 37 -7.28 -8.38 2.81
CA ARG A 37 -7.03 -9.07 4.08
C ARG A 37 -6.66 -8.08 5.20
N GLN A 38 -6.05 -6.93 4.89
CA GLN A 38 -5.71 -5.91 5.89
C GLN A 38 -6.94 -5.19 6.49
N PHE A 39 -8.14 -5.44 5.94
CA PHE A 39 -9.40 -4.91 6.43
C PHE A 39 -9.84 -5.55 7.76
N TYR A 40 -9.43 -6.80 8.03
CA TYR A 40 -9.75 -7.50 9.28
C TYR A 40 -8.89 -6.97 10.43
N ARG A 41 -9.53 -6.51 11.51
CA ARG A 41 -8.87 -5.84 12.63
C ARG A 41 -7.95 -6.74 13.46
N GLU A 42 -8.22 -8.04 13.51
CA GLU A 42 -7.52 -8.99 14.38
C GLU A 42 -6.49 -9.85 13.61
N MET A 43 -6.23 -9.53 12.34
CA MET A 43 -5.37 -10.34 11.46
C MET A 43 -4.01 -9.68 11.16
N ASP A 44 -3.35 -9.07 12.14
CA ASP A 44 -2.11 -8.31 11.86
C ASP A 44 -0.93 -9.21 11.43
N ILE A 45 -0.72 -10.34 12.12
CA ILE A 45 0.42 -11.25 11.87
C ILE A 45 0.30 -11.94 10.50
N GLY A 46 -0.88 -12.49 10.19
CA GLY A 46 -1.11 -13.23 8.95
C GLY A 46 -1.22 -12.36 7.69
N THR A 47 -1.36 -11.04 7.84
CA THR A 47 -1.52 -10.10 6.72
C THR A 47 -0.36 -9.12 6.59
N ALA A 48 0.67 -9.26 7.43
CA ALA A 48 1.86 -8.40 7.43
C ALA A 48 1.49 -6.90 7.46
N LYS A 49 0.58 -6.53 8.36
CA LYS A 49 0.14 -5.15 8.56
C LYS A 49 1.21 -4.29 9.22
#